data_AF-A0A7L2IB65-F1
#
_entry.id   AF-A0A7L2IB65-F1
#
_cell.length_a   1.000
_cell.length_b   1.000
_cell.length_c   1.000
_cell.angle_alpha   90.00
_cell.angle_beta   90.00
_cell.angle_gamma   90.00
#
_symmetry.space_group_name_H-M   'P 1'
#
loop_
_entity.id
_entity.type
_entity.pdbx_description
1 polymer ?
#
loop_
_entity_poly.entity_id
_entity_poly.type
_entity_poly.pdbx_seq_one_letter_code
_entity_poly.pdbx_strand_id
1 'polypeptide(L)'
;MGMLALGLLCCLLRVGSAAVLASAGTPFGEEGGRGPGRSPWDGGDQKKEEAAAAFRESAKRIRLLSSSSKDNATAFYGINQFSHLLPEEFKAIYLRSIPHKLPRYIKVPRRNKKPLPKKFDWRDKKVIAEVRNQQTCGGCWAFSIVGSIESAYAIKRNNLEELSVQQVIDCSYNN
;
A
#
# COMPACT_ATOMS: atom_id res chain seq x y z
N MET A 1 -7.37 42.82 -1.22
CA MET A 1 -5.93 42.98 -1.49
C MET A 1 -5.23 41.78 -0.86
N GLY A 2 -4.62 40.81 -1.55
CA GLY A 2 -4.42 40.58 -2.97
C GLY A 2 -4.34 39.06 -3.21
N MET A 3 -4.85 38.63 -4.37
CA MET A 3 -4.60 37.31 -4.96
C MET A 3 -3.24 37.37 -5.66
N LEU A 4 -2.39 36.36 -5.46
CA LEU A 4 -1.30 36.05 -6.39
C LEU A 4 -1.61 34.72 -7.07
N ALA A 5 -1.82 34.84 -8.37
CA ALA A 5 -2.16 33.78 -9.29
C ALA A 5 -0.90 33.07 -9.81
N LEU A 6 -1.02 31.75 -9.95
CA LEU A 6 -0.66 30.91 -11.11
C LEU A 6 0.62 31.25 -11.89
N GLY A 7 1.55 30.31 -11.85
CA GLY A 7 2.58 30.11 -12.87
C GLY A 7 2.66 28.64 -13.31
N LEU A 8 1.76 28.22 -14.19
CA LEU A 8 1.93 27.01 -15.02
C LEU A 8 2.68 27.44 -16.29
N LEU A 9 3.90 26.96 -16.49
CA LEU A 9 4.62 27.10 -17.76
C LEU A 9 4.70 25.74 -18.46
N CYS A 10 3.81 25.56 -19.42
CA CYS A 10 3.77 24.44 -20.35
C CYS A 10 4.80 24.69 -21.46
N CYS A 11 5.81 23.82 -21.60
CA CYS A 11 6.76 23.88 -22.71
C CYS A 11 6.16 23.16 -23.93
N LEU A 12 5.75 23.95 -24.93
CA LEU A 12 5.37 23.47 -26.26
C LEU A 12 6.59 23.40 -27.20
N LEU A 13 6.72 22.23 -27.83
CA LEU A 13 6.98 22.00 -29.26
C LEU A 13 8.10 22.80 -29.97
N ARG A 14 9.15 22.09 -30.38
CA ARG A 14 9.87 22.39 -31.64
C ARG A 14 9.61 21.26 -32.64
N VAL A 15 8.88 21.61 -33.69
CA VAL A 15 8.73 20.83 -34.93
C VAL A 15 10.00 21.05 -35.76
N GLY A 16 10.62 19.97 -36.21
CA GLY A 16 11.71 19.99 -37.18
C GLY A 16 11.49 18.89 -38.21
N SER A 17 10.96 19.27 -39.38
CA SER A 17 10.89 18.42 -40.56
C SER A 17 12.27 18.24 -41.18
N ALA A 18 12.67 17.00 -41.45
CA ALA A 18 13.62 16.67 -42.50
C ALA A 18 13.21 15.34 -43.12
N ALA A 19 12.70 15.41 -44.34
CA ALA A 19 12.46 14.27 -45.20
C ALA A 19 13.81 13.78 -45.75
N VAL A 20 14.07 12.47 -45.63
CA VAL A 20 15.10 11.79 -46.43
C VAL A 20 14.44 10.56 -47.07
N LEU A 21 14.35 10.62 -48.39
CA LEU A 21 14.04 9.51 -49.29
C LEU A 21 15.32 8.67 -49.49
N ALA A 22 15.24 7.35 -49.31
CA ALA A 22 16.18 6.42 -49.92
C ALA A 22 15.56 5.03 -50.12
N SER A 23 15.24 4.78 -51.40
CA SER A 23 15.32 3.54 -52.19
C SER A 23 14.94 2.16 -51.60
N ALA A 24 14.08 1.51 -52.38
CA ALA A 24 13.74 0.10 -52.35
C ALA A 24 14.94 -0.85 -52.53
N GLY A 25 14.93 -1.93 -51.75
CA GLY A 25 15.61 -3.19 -52.04
C GLY A 25 14.73 -4.34 -51.54
N THR A 26 14.38 -5.27 -52.44
CA THR A 26 13.75 -6.56 -52.13
C THR A 26 14.78 -7.69 -52.37
N PRO A 27 14.47 -8.97 -52.12
CA PRO A 27 14.61 -9.65 -50.83
C PRO A 27 15.64 -10.80 -50.90
N PHE A 28 16.13 -11.29 -49.76
CA PHE A 28 16.89 -12.54 -49.74
C PHE A 28 16.57 -13.39 -48.49
N GLY A 29 15.94 -14.54 -48.73
CA GLY A 29 16.12 -15.79 -47.99
C GLY A 29 15.43 -15.97 -46.64
N GLU A 30 14.29 -16.67 -46.65
CA GLU A 30 13.75 -17.46 -45.53
C GLU A 30 14.75 -18.52 -45.03
N GLU A 31 14.86 -18.71 -43.71
CA GLU A 31 14.35 -19.89 -42.98
C GLU A 31 14.91 -19.94 -41.55
N GLY A 32 14.03 -20.15 -40.57
CA GLY A 32 14.43 -20.36 -39.18
C GLY A 32 13.35 -19.91 -38.19
N GLY A 33 12.22 -20.61 -38.18
CA GLY A 33 11.08 -20.32 -37.31
C GLY A 33 11.47 -20.17 -35.84
N ARG A 34 11.30 -18.95 -35.32
CA ARG A 34 11.12 -18.67 -33.90
C ARG A 34 9.74 -18.05 -33.80
N GLY A 35 8.81 -18.75 -33.15
CA GLY A 35 7.44 -18.27 -32.92
C GLY A 35 7.44 -16.86 -32.31
N PRO A 36 6.30 -16.14 -32.28
CA PRO A 36 6.26 -14.74 -31.86
C PRO A 36 6.87 -14.60 -30.47
N GLY A 37 8.13 -14.19 -30.44
CA GLY A 37 8.87 -13.90 -29.24
C GLY A 37 8.24 -12.65 -28.68
N ARG A 38 7.41 -12.82 -27.64
CA ARG A 38 6.83 -11.71 -26.91
C ARG A 38 7.96 -10.75 -26.53
N SER A 39 7.78 -9.48 -26.85
CA SER A 39 8.75 -8.48 -26.46
C SER A 39 8.80 -8.42 -24.92
N PRO A 40 9.95 -8.06 -24.31
CA PRO A 40 10.02 -7.81 -22.85
C PRO A 40 9.02 -6.74 -22.34
N TRP A 41 8.35 -6.04 -23.25
CA TRP A 41 7.38 -4.98 -23.00
C TRP A 41 5.92 -5.40 -23.23
N ASP A 42 5.67 -6.61 -23.76
CA ASP A 42 4.32 -7.17 -23.99
C ASP A 42 3.57 -7.50 -22.68
N GLY A 43 4.26 -7.46 -21.54
CA GLY A 43 3.64 -7.65 -20.22
C GLY A 43 2.81 -6.46 -19.74
N GLY A 44 2.85 -5.31 -20.44
CA GLY A 44 2.16 -4.09 -20.02
C GLY A 44 0.64 -4.20 -20.16
N ASP A 45 0.14 -4.66 -21.30
CA ASP A 45 -1.29 -4.66 -21.58
C ASP A 45 -2.00 -5.85 -20.93
N GLN A 46 -1.35 -7.01 -20.87
CA GLN A 46 -1.88 -8.16 -20.13
C GLN A 46 -2.01 -7.86 -18.62
N LYS A 47 -1.00 -7.23 -18.00
CA LYS A 47 -1.10 -6.82 -16.58
C LYS A 47 -2.18 -5.78 -16.33
N LYS A 48 -2.40 -4.85 -17.26
CA LYS A 48 -3.49 -3.87 -17.15
C LYS A 48 -4.86 -4.55 -17.24
N GLU A 49 -5.01 -5.54 -18.11
CA GLU A 49 -6.25 -6.30 -18.25
C GLU A 49 -6.53 -7.15 -17.00
N GLU A 50 -5.53 -7.83 -16.45
CA GLU A 50 -5.61 -8.58 -15.19
C GLU A 50 -6.01 -7.66 -14.03
N ALA A 51 -5.35 -6.50 -13.89
CA ALA A 51 -5.69 -5.51 -12.87
C ALA A 51 -7.12 -4.96 -13.03
N ALA A 52 -7.59 -4.75 -14.28
CA ALA A 52 -8.95 -4.32 -14.55
C ALA A 52 -9.97 -5.42 -14.20
N ALA A 53 -9.65 -6.69 -14.44
CA ALA A 53 -10.46 -7.82 -14.04
C ALA A 53 -10.58 -7.93 -12.50
N ALA A 54 -9.45 -7.84 -11.79
CA ALA A 54 -9.41 -7.81 -10.34
C ALA A 54 -10.22 -6.63 -9.76
N PHE A 55 -10.12 -5.45 -10.37
CA PHE A 55 -10.91 -4.29 -9.98
C PHE A 55 -12.42 -4.51 -10.12
N ARG A 56 -12.86 -5.12 -11.22
CA ARG A 56 -14.27 -5.47 -11.42
C ARG A 56 -14.75 -6.46 -10.37
N GLU A 57 -13.93 -7.43 -9.99
CA GLU A 57 -14.27 -8.39 -8.93
C GLU A 57 -14.38 -7.71 -7.56
N SER A 58 -13.40 -6.88 -7.19
CA SER A 58 -13.42 -6.10 -5.95
C SER A 58 -14.67 -5.22 -5.86
N ALA A 59 -15.06 -4.56 -6.95
CA ALA A 59 -16.28 -3.75 -6.99
C ALA A 59 -17.55 -4.59 -6.77
N LYS A 60 -17.63 -5.81 -7.35
CA LYS A 60 -18.74 -6.74 -7.10
C LYS A 60 -18.80 -7.16 -5.63
N ARG A 61 -17.65 -7.46 -5.03
CA ARG A 61 -17.53 -7.84 -3.62
C ARG A 61 -17.95 -6.73 -2.67
N ILE A 62 -17.52 -5.50 -2.92
CA ILE A 62 -17.92 -4.32 -2.14
C ILE A 62 -19.44 -4.13 -2.18
N ARG A 63 -20.05 -4.24 -3.38
CA ARG A 63 -21.51 -4.13 -3.53
C ARG A 63 -22.24 -5.21 -2.75
N LEU A 64 -21.77 -6.46 -2.80
CA LEU A 64 -22.34 -7.57 -2.03
C LEU A 64 -22.27 -7.30 -0.51
N LEU A 65 -21.11 -6.90 0.00
CA LEU A 65 -20.93 -6.60 1.43
C LEU A 65 -21.80 -5.42 1.89
N SER A 66 -21.99 -4.42 1.02
CA SER A 66 -22.86 -3.28 1.30
C SER A 66 -24.35 -3.65 1.29
N SER A 67 -24.78 -4.58 0.42
CA SER A 67 -26.19 -4.97 0.30
C SER A 67 -26.64 -5.98 1.36
N SER A 68 -25.72 -6.79 1.89
CA SER A 68 -25.97 -7.68 3.03
C SER A 68 -26.11 -6.93 4.36
N SER A 69 -25.76 -5.64 4.43
CA SER A 69 -26.05 -4.78 5.58
C SER A 69 -27.50 -4.29 5.56
N LYS A 70 -28.46 -5.22 5.59
CA LYS A 70 -29.84 -4.88 5.94
C LYS A 70 -29.91 -4.78 7.48
N ASP A 71 -30.03 -3.55 7.96
CA ASP A 71 -30.53 -3.14 9.27
C ASP A 71 -29.58 -2.74 10.40
N ASN A 72 -28.25 -2.82 10.27
CA ASN A 72 -27.29 -2.12 11.16
C ASN A 72 -25.87 -2.31 10.60
N ALA A 73 -25.48 -1.53 9.58
CA ALA A 73 -24.16 -1.65 8.98
C ALA A 73 -23.05 -1.40 10.02
N THR A 74 -22.37 -2.45 10.46
CA THR A 74 -21.24 -2.38 11.40
C THR A 74 -19.96 -1.84 10.74
N ALA A 75 -19.91 -1.85 9.40
CA ALA A 75 -18.79 -1.36 8.61
C ALA A 75 -19.24 -0.83 7.25
N PHE A 76 -18.48 0.12 6.71
CA PHE A 76 -18.63 0.64 5.34
C PHE A 76 -17.49 0.10 4.46
N TYR A 77 -17.83 -0.33 3.25
CA TYR A 77 -16.87 -0.88 2.28
C TYR A 77 -16.80 0.05 1.08
N GLY A 78 -15.58 0.33 0.60
CA GLY A 78 -15.34 1.27 -0.48
C GLY A 78 -14.09 0.92 -1.28
N ILE A 79 -13.99 1.53 -2.46
CA ILE A 79 -12.82 1.40 -3.33
C ILE A 79 -11.62 2.08 -2.66
N ASN A 80 -10.46 1.44 -2.75
CA ASN A 80 -9.19 1.93 -2.21
C ASN A 80 -8.01 1.51 -3.09
N GLN A 81 -6.79 1.86 -2.67
CA GLN A 81 -5.56 1.57 -3.41
C GLN A 81 -5.30 0.09 -3.68
N PHE A 82 -5.99 -0.82 -3.00
CA PHE A 82 -5.84 -2.27 -3.16
C PHE A 82 -6.96 -2.91 -3.99
N SER A 83 -7.93 -2.12 -4.47
CA SER A 83 -9.08 -2.67 -5.21
C SER A 83 -8.70 -3.34 -6.53
N HIS A 84 -7.50 -3.09 -7.05
CA HIS A 84 -6.96 -3.75 -8.25
C HIS A 84 -6.27 -5.10 -7.97
N LEU A 85 -6.24 -5.56 -6.71
CA LEU A 85 -5.62 -6.81 -6.30
C LEU A 85 -6.69 -7.84 -5.95
N LEU A 86 -6.46 -9.09 -6.36
CA LEU A 86 -7.18 -10.24 -5.82
C LEU A 86 -6.74 -10.50 -4.36
N PRO A 87 -7.58 -11.14 -3.53
CA PRO A 87 -7.25 -11.42 -2.13
C PRO A 87 -5.94 -12.19 -1.95
N GLU A 88 -5.67 -13.13 -2.85
CA GLU A 88 -4.49 -13.97 -2.87
C GLU A 88 -3.25 -13.14 -3.16
N GLU A 89 -3.34 -12.20 -4.12
CA GLU A 89 -2.27 -11.26 -4.44
C GLU A 89 -2.01 -10.30 -3.28
N PHE A 90 -3.08 -9.75 -2.69
CA PHE A 90 -2.97 -8.88 -1.52
C PHE A 90 -2.27 -9.59 -0.37
N LYS A 91 -2.67 -10.85 -0.08
CA LYS A 91 -2.03 -11.68 0.94
C LYS A 91 -0.55 -11.92 0.61
N ALA A 92 -0.23 -12.27 -0.63
CA ALA A 92 1.13 -12.56 -1.06
C ALA A 92 2.06 -11.33 -0.95
N ILE A 93 1.54 -10.12 -1.17
CA ILE A 93 2.34 -8.89 -1.15
C ILE A 93 2.43 -8.29 0.27
N TYR A 94 1.29 -8.17 0.96
CA TYR A 94 1.17 -7.36 2.19
C TYR A 94 1.18 -8.17 3.49
N LEU A 95 0.82 -9.46 3.46
CA LEU A 95 0.66 -10.30 4.66
C LEU A 95 1.78 -11.35 4.76
N ARG A 96 3.03 -10.89 4.65
CA ARG A 96 4.24 -11.73 4.59
C ARG A 96 4.87 -12.07 5.95
N SER A 97 4.24 -11.64 7.05
CA SER A 97 4.73 -11.94 8.41
C SER A 97 4.63 -13.43 8.72
N ILE A 98 5.71 -13.99 9.25
CA ILE A 98 5.77 -15.40 9.64
C ILE A 98 5.27 -15.52 11.09
N PRO A 99 4.31 -16.41 11.38
CA PRO A 99 3.85 -16.61 12.74
C PRO A 99 4.94 -17.28 13.58
N HIS A 100 5.38 -16.62 14.64
CA HIS A 100 6.29 -17.19 15.63
C HIS A 100 5.53 -17.70 16.86
N LYS A 101 6.08 -18.69 17.57
CA LYS A 101 5.57 -19.11 18.88
C LYS A 101 5.63 -17.92 19.83
N LEU A 102 4.47 -17.47 20.32
CA LEU A 102 4.40 -16.39 21.29
C LEU A 102 4.94 -16.87 22.65
N PRO A 103 5.73 -16.06 23.36
CA PRO A 103 6.11 -16.38 24.73
C PRO A 103 4.86 -16.46 25.61
N ARG A 104 4.93 -17.23 26.70
CA ARG A 104 3.83 -17.37 27.65
C ARG A 104 3.46 -15.99 28.20
N TYR A 105 2.20 -15.60 28.06
CA TYR A 105 1.68 -14.36 28.61
C TYR A 105 1.96 -14.28 30.12
N ILE A 106 2.67 -13.22 30.54
CA ILE A 106 2.91 -12.94 31.95
C ILE A 106 1.72 -12.14 32.46
N LYS A 107 1.00 -12.70 33.44
CA LYS A 107 -0.15 -12.03 34.05
C LYS A 107 0.31 -10.78 34.79
N VAL A 108 -0.11 -9.61 34.31
CA VAL A 108 0.19 -8.34 34.97
C VAL A 108 -0.75 -8.16 36.17
N PRO A 109 -0.25 -7.82 37.37
CA PRO A 109 -1.10 -7.56 38.54
C PRO A 109 -2.10 -6.45 38.22
N ARG A 110 -3.39 -6.69 38.52
CA ARG A 110 -4.41 -5.64 38.36
C ARG A 110 -4.18 -4.58 39.43
N ARG A 111 -3.68 -3.41 39.04
CA ARG A 111 -3.69 -2.22 39.92
C ARG A 111 -5.13 -1.81 40.23
N ASN A 112 -5.34 -1.19 41.39
CA ASN A 112 -6.65 -0.84 41.96
C ASN A 112 -7.64 -0.33 40.91
N LYS A 113 -8.81 -0.98 40.87
CA LYS A 113 -9.85 -0.88 39.85
C LYS A 113 -10.63 0.43 40.00
N LYS A 114 -10.07 1.55 39.56
CA LYS A 114 -10.93 2.70 39.20
C LYS A 114 -11.83 2.26 38.04
N PRO A 115 -13.12 2.63 38.04
CA PRO A 115 -13.99 2.32 36.90
C PRO A 115 -13.39 2.92 35.64
N LEU A 116 -13.29 2.11 34.58
CA LEU A 116 -12.80 2.55 33.28
C LEU A 116 -13.91 3.37 32.59
N PRO A 117 -13.54 4.38 31.78
CA PRO A 117 -14.51 5.14 31.01
C PRO A 117 -15.20 4.25 29.97
N LYS A 118 -16.45 4.57 29.63
CA LYS A 118 -17.23 3.86 28.59
C LYS A 118 -16.63 3.99 27.18
N LYS A 119 -15.88 5.07 26.94
CA LYS A 119 -15.19 5.37 25.67
C LYS A 119 -13.81 5.93 25.99
N PHE A 120 -12.79 5.50 25.24
CA PHE A 120 -11.42 5.92 25.45
C PHE A 120 -10.66 5.88 24.12
N ASP A 121 -9.91 6.92 23.82
CA ASP A 121 -9.05 7.02 22.65
C ASP A 121 -7.69 7.62 23.03
N TRP A 122 -6.60 6.93 22.68
CA TRP A 122 -5.24 7.43 22.93
C TRP A 122 -4.87 8.63 22.06
N ARG A 123 -5.54 8.81 20.90
CA ARG A 123 -5.31 9.96 20.02
C ARG A 123 -5.69 11.29 20.68
N ASP A 124 -6.70 11.27 21.55
CA ASP A 124 -7.10 12.44 22.34
C ASP A 124 -6.00 12.89 23.31
N LYS A 125 -5.08 11.98 23.66
CA LYS A 125 -3.92 12.27 24.51
C LYS A 125 -2.69 12.72 23.74
N LYS A 126 -2.75 12.78 22.40
CA LYS A 126 -1.62 13.17 21.54
C LYS A 126 -0.37 12.29 21.74
N VAL A 127 -0.59 11.00 22.02
CA VAL A 127 0.48 9.99 22.20
C VAL A 127 0.51 8.97 21.06
N ILE A 128 -0.21 9.22 19.97
CA ILE A 128 -0.24 8.36 18.78
C ILE A 128 0.37 9.15 17.63
N ALA A 129 1.37 8.60 16.96
CA ALA A 129 1.97 9.17 15.75
C ALA A 129 1.00 9.12 14.56
N GLU A 130 1.34 9.87 13.50
CA GLU A 130 0.56 9.85 12.26
C GLU A 130 0.54 8.47 11.60
N VAL A 131 -0.50 8.22 10.79
CA VAL A 131 -0.64 6.96 10.08
C VAL A 131 0.43 6.86 8.99
N ARG A 132 1.23 5.79 9.03
CA ARG A 132 2.30 5.52 8.06
C ARG A 132 1.89 4.47 7.03
N ASN A 133 2.65 4.39 5.93
CA ASN A 133 2.43 3.42 4.85
C ASN A 133 3.65 2.49 4.69
N GLN A 134 3.45 1.18 4.90
CA GLN A 134 4.47 0.14 4.75
C GLN A 134 4.84 -0.18 3.29
N GLN A 135 4.06 0.31 2.33
CA GLN A 135 4.15 -0.07 0.92
C GLN A 135 4.15 -1.61 0.76
N THR A 136 4.89 -2.13 -0.20
CA THR A 136 4.99 -3.57 -0.48
C THR A 136 6.07 -4.28 0.35
N CYS A 137 6.69 -3.61 1.34
CA CYS A 137 7.80 -4.14 2.14
C CYS A 137 7.39 -5.35 3.02
N GLY A 138 6.11 -5.47 3.39
CA GLY A 138 5.65 -6.52 4.31
C GLY A 138 6.12 -6.32 5.76
N GLY A 139 6.63 -5.14 6.11
CA GLY A 139 7.14 -4.81 7.44
C GLY A 139 6.07 -4.49 8.49
N CYS A 140 4.83 -4.95 8.34
CA CYS A 140 3.71 -4.58 9.22
C CYS A 140 3.97 -4.88 10.71
N TRP A 141 4.75 -5.93 10.98
CA TRP A 141 5.22 -6.29 12.33
C TRP A 141 6.09 -5.16 12.93
N ALA A 142 6.98 -4.55 12.15
CA ALA A 142 7.88 -3.48 12.60
C ALA A 142 7.08 -2.20 12.90
N PHE A 143 6.14 -1.83 12.04
CA PHE A 143 5.24 -0.69 12.28
C PHE A 143 4.44 -0.86 13.58
N SER A 144 3.96 -2.08 13.86
CA SER A 144 3.19 -2.38 15.06
C SER A 144 4.02 -2.22 16.34
N ILE A 145 5.28 -2.69 16.32
CA ILE A 145 6.20 -2.56 17.46
C ILE A 145 6.60 -1.10 17.66
N VAL A 146 7.03 -0.43 16.60
CA VAL A 146 7.48 0.96 16.66
C VAL A 146 6.38 1.87 17.19
N GLY A 147 5.16 1.80 16.62
CA GLY A 147 4.04 2.62 17.10
C GLY A 147 3.72 2.40 18.57
N SER A 148 3.84 1.15 19.06
CA SER A 148 3.63 0.83 20.48
C SER A 148 4.70 1.46 21.38
N ILE A 149 5.97 1.45 20.94
CA ILE A 149 7.10 2.05 21.67
C ILE A 149 6.98 3.58 21.68
N GLU A 150 6.68 4.19 20.54
CA GLU A 150 6.43 5.64 20.41
C GLU A 150 5.35 6.10 21.40
N SER A 151 4.21 5.39 21.44
CA SER A 151 3.13 5.70 22.36
C SER A 151 3.51 5.50 23.82
N ALA A 152 4.18 4.40 24.16
CA ALA A 152 4.63 4.16 25.53
C ALA A 152 5.63 5.22 26.01
N TYR A 153 6.53 5.65 25.12
CA TYR A 153 7.49 6.72 25.38
C TYR A 153 6.78 8.05 25.58
N ALA A 154 5.86 8.41 24.69
CA ALA A 154 5.07 9.64 24.78
C ALA A 154 4.23 9.70 26.06
N ILE A 155 3.61 8.60 26.48
CA ILE A 155 2.87 8.52 27.76
C ILE A 155 3.79 8.82 28.96
N LYS A 156 5.04 8.34 28.93
CA LYS A 156 5.97 8.47 30.06
C LYS A 156 6.70 9.81 30.08
N ARG A 157 7.07 10.32 28.91
CA ARG A 157 7.94 11.50 28.75
C ARG A 157 7.18 12.75 28.36
N ASN A 158 5.90 12.63 27.98
CA ASN A 158 5.13 13.71 27.40
C ASN A 158 5.78 14.30 26.14
N ASN A 159 6.51 13.46 25.39
CA ASN A 159 7.15 13.80 24.12
C ASN A 159 6.89 12.69 23.10
N LEU A 160 6.24 13.03 21.98
CA LEU A 160 5.99 12.11 20.89
C LEU A 160 7.12 12.22 19.88
N GLU A 161 7.97 11.20 19.83
CA GLU A 161 9.08 11.10 18.90
C GLU A 161 8.75 10.06 17.84
N GLU A 162 8.98 10.39 16.57
CA GLU A 162 8.86 9.45 15.47
C GLU A 162 10.15 8.62 15.35
N LEU A 163 10.04 7.32 15.57
CA LEU A 163 11.16 6.38 15.55
C LEU A 163 11.32 5.71 14.17
N SER A 164 12.55 5.30 13.87
CA SER A 164 12.88 4.66 12.59
C SER A 164 12.35 3.23 12.51
N VAL A 165 11.30 3.03 11.70
CA VAL A 165 10.81 1.68 11.35
C VAL A 165 11.85 0.91 10.55
N GLN A 166 12.59 1.59 9.68
CA GLN A 166 13.61 0.96 8.84
C GLN A 166 14.74 0.36 9.68
N GLN A 167 15.17 1.04 10.75
CA GLN A 167 16.17 0.50 11.67
C GLN A 167 15.71 -0.81 12.32
N VAL A 168 14.43 -0.91 12.67
CA VAL A 168 13.87 -2.15 13.24
C VAL A 168 13.86 -3.28 12.20
N ILE A 169 13.52 -2.96 10.94
CA ILE A 169 13.55 -3.92 9.83
C ILE A 169 14.97 -4.43 9.57
N ASP A 170 15.96 -3.52 9.52
CA ASP A 170 17.33 -3.85 9.14
C ASP A 170 18.10 -4.59 10.25
N CYS A 171 17.83 -4.26 11.52
CA CYS A 171 18.64 -4.72 12.65
C CYS A 171 18.01 -5.87 13.44
N SER A 172 16.75 -6.23 13.20
CA SER A 172 16.06 -7.30 13.93
C SER A 172 16.25 -8.64 13.22
N TYR A 173 17.46 -9.18 13.32
CA TYR A 173 17.93 -10.38 12.59
C TYR A 173 17.20 -11.69 12.95
N ASN A 174 16.49 -11.75 14.07
CA ASN A 174 15.85 -12.98 14.60
C ASN A 174 14.32 -12.91 14.61
N ASN A 175 13.70 -12.35 13.56
CA ASN A 175 12.23 -12.31 13.43
C ASN A 175 11.63 -13.53 12.75
#